data_AF-A0A957F3V7-F1
#
_entry.id   AF-A0A957F3V7-F1
#
_cell.length_a   1.000
_cell.length_b   1.000
_cell.length_c   1.000
_cell.angle_alpha   90.00
_cell.angle_beta   90.00
_cell.angle_gamma   90.00
#
_symmetry.space_group_name_H-M   'P 1'
#
loop_
_entity.id
_entity.type
_entity.pdbx_description
1 polymer ?
#
loop_
_entity_poly.entity_id
_entity_poly.type
_entity_poly.pdbx_seq_one_letter_code
_entity_poly.pdbx_strand_id
1 'polypeptide(L)'
;PAAKNVAVICPACGARFTLQSAPQIDQVMDCPSCEAALVVVSLNPVELEWVFYDDEFEGDDDFDYDEDDDDDYDDDDDYDYDDDYDYDK
;
A
#
# COMPACT_ATOMS: atom_id res chain seq x y z
N PRO A 1 4.21 -6.14 -39.07
CA PRO A 1 4.10 -5.10 -38.02
C PRO A 1 5.46 -4.87 -37.36
N ALA A 2 6.02 -3.65 -37.47
CA ALA A 2 7.24 -3.29 -36.75
C ALA A 2 6.91 -3.22 -35.25
N ALA A 3 7.60 -4.00 -34.43
CA ALA A 3 7.47 -3.94 -32.98
C ALA A 3 7.81 -2.51 -32.53
N LYS A 4 6.86 -1.84 -31.88
CA LYS A 4 7.04 -0.49 -31.39
C LYS A 4 7.64 -0.58 -29.99
N ASN A 5 8.86 -0.11 -29.85
CA ASN A 5 9.55 -0.07 -28.57
C ASN A 5 9.00 1.07 -27.70
N VAL A 6 8.64 0.78 -26.46
CA VAL A 6 8.18 1.79 -25.50
C VAL A 6 9.13 1.85 -24.30
N ALA A 7 9.65 3.02 -24.01
CA ALA A 7 10.49 3.26 -22.85
C ALA A 7 9.62 3.46 -21.60
N VAL A 8 9.97 2.77 -20.51
CA VAL A 8 9.28 2.80 -19.23
C VAL A 8 10.28 2.95 -18.09
N ILE A 9 9.78 3.31 -16.90
CA ILE A 9 10.56 3.43 -15.67
C ILE A 9 9.97 2.47 -14.65
N CYS A 10 10.82 1.68 -14.00
CA CYS A 10 10.41 0.84 -12.88
C CYS A 10 10.04 1.72 -11.67
N PRO A 11 8.82 1.62 -11.11
CA PRO A 11 8.46 2.36 -9.90
C PRO A 11 9.20 1.86 -8.65
N ALA A 12 9.67 0.60 -8.65
CA ALA A 12 10.37 0.00 -7.51
C ALA A 12 11.84 0.47 -7.36
N CYS A 13 12.61 0.44 -8.45
CA CYS A 13 14.06 0.73 -8.41
C CYS A 13 14.49 1.95 -9.26
N GLY A 14 13.56 2.56 -10.01
CA GLY A 14 13.85 3.69 -10.89
C GLY A 14 14.58 3.35 -12.19
N ALA A 15 14.86 2.06 -12.47
CA ALA A 15 15.53 1.63 -13.69
C ALA A 15 14.71 1.96 -14.94
N ARG A 16 15.37 2.45 -15.99
CA ARG A 16 14.79 2.69 -17.32
C ARG A 16 14.99 1.47 -18.20
N PHE A 17 13.93 0.97 -18.81
CA PHE A 17 14.00 -0.16 -19.73
C PHE A 17 12.96 -0.03 -20.85
N THR A 18 13.05 -0.93 -21.85
CA THR A 18 12.25 -0.85 -23.06
C THR A 18 11.42 -2.10 -23.24
N LEU A 19 10.11 -1.93 -23.46
CA LEU A 19 9.22 -3.02 -23.84
C LEU A 19 9.34 -3.28 -25.33
N GLN A 20 9.63 -4.54 -25.71
CA GLN A 20 9.77 -4.96 -27.11
C GLN A 20 8.43 -5.29 -27.78
N SER A 21 7.32 -5.14 -27.06
CA SER A 21 5.96 -5.48 -27.48
C SER A 21 5.05 -4.26 -27.33
N ALA A 22 3.91 -4.26 -28.01
CA ALA A 22 2.82 -3.34 -27.69
C ALA A 22 2.26 -3.74 -26.31
N PRO A 23 2.49 -2.95 -25.24
CA PRO A 23 1.98 -3.30 -23.92
C PRO A 23 0.46 -3.30 -23.94
N GLN A 24 -0.14 -4.15 -23.12
CA GLN A 24 -1.57 -4.22 -22.91
C GLN A 24 -1.89 -3.88 -21.46
N ILE A 25 -3.04 -3.24 -21.23
CA ILE A 25 -3.55 -3.04 -19.86
C ILE A 25 -3.68 -4.42 -19.18
N ASP A 26 -3.39 -4.46 -17.88
CA ASP A 26 -3.38 -5.66 -17.03
C ASP A 26 -2.28 -6.68 -17.40
N GLN A 27 -1.36 -6.33 -18.30
CA GLN A 27 -0.21 -7.18 -18.58
C GLN A 27 0.77 -7.16 -17.40
N VAL A 28 1.02 -8.33 -16.82
CA VAL A 28 2.05 -8.54 -15.79
C VAL A 28 3.41 -8.82 -16.41
N MET A 29 4.47 -8.28 -15.80
CA MET A 29 5.84 -8.49 -16.21
C MET A 29 6.84 -8.19 -15.08
N ASP A 30 8.05 -8.73 -15.19
CA ASP A 30 9.10 -8.49 -14.19
C ASP A 30 10.06 -7.38 -14.61
N CYS A 31 10.52 -6.58 -13.66
CA CYS A 31 11.58 -5.62 -13.90
C CYS A 31 12.91 -6.35 -14.14
N PRO A 32 13.63 -6.11 -15.25
CA PRO A 32 14.89 -6.78 -15.54
C PRO A 32 16.05 -6.35 -14.62
N SER A 33 15.85 -5.35 -13.75
CA SER A 33 16.89 -4.82 -12.86
C SER A 33 16.72 -5.23 -11.40
N CYS A 34 15.48 -5.37 -10.91
CA CYS A 34 15.20 -5.67 -9.52
C CYS A 34 14.18 -6.79 -9.34
N GLU A 35 13.74 -7.41 -10.44
CA GLU A 35 12.85 -8.58 -10.45
C GLU A 35 11.48 -8.34 -9.80
N ALA A 36 11.11 -7.07 -9.56
CA ALA A 36 9.79 -6.73 -9.06
C ALA A 36 8.71 -7.04 -10.11
N ALA A 37 7.63 -7.68 -9.69
CA ALA A 37 6.45 -7.92 -10.51
C ALA A 37 5.64 -6.62 -10.67
N LEU A 38 5.38 -6.25 -11.92
CA LEU A 38 4.73 -5.00 -12.30
C LEU A 38 3.56 -5.27 -13.27
N VAL A 39 2.53 -4.44 -13.21
CA VAL A 39 1.36 -4.47 -14.10
C VAL A 39 1.24 -3.17 -14.89
N VAL A 40 0.84 -3.26 -16.16
CA VAL A 40 0.56 -2.10 -17.00
C VAL A 40 -0.81 -1.52 -16.67
N VAL A 41 -0.84 -0.27 -16.20
CA VAL A 41 -2.09 0.43 -15.80
C VAL A 41 -2.50 1.53 -16.78
N SER A 42 -1.60 1.96 -17.67
CA SER A 42 -1.87 2.97 -18.71
C SER A 42 -1.05 2.71 -19.97
N LEU A 43 -1.52 3.20 -21.13
CA LEU A 43 -0.87 3.02 -22.44
C LEU A 43 -0.40 4.34 -23.11
N ASN A 44 -0.78 5.51 -22.58
CA ASN A 44 -0.42 6.80 -23.17
C ASN A 44 -0.30 7.92 -22.12
N PRO A 45 0.87 8.10 -21.47
CA PRO A 45 2.08 7.29 -21.58
C PRO A 45 1.93 5.90 -20.93
N VAL A 46 2.85 4.97 -21.20
CA VAL A 46 2.83 3.67 -20.53
C VAL A 46 3.28 3.83 -19.08
N GLU A 47 2.44 3.40 -18.16
CA GLU A 47 2.66 3.45 -16.72
C GLU A 47 2.56 2.04 -16.11
N LEU A 48 3.40 1.79 -15.11
CA LEU A 48 3.53 0.51 -14.43
C LEU A 48 3.24 0.70 -12.94
N GLU A 49 2.56 -0.26 -12.35
CA GLU A 49 2.29 -0.34 -10.90
C GLU A 49 2.73 -1.71 -10.35
N TRP A 50 2.96 -1.80 -9.05
CA TRP A 50 3.32 -3.08 -8.42
C TRP A 50 2.14 -4.05 -8.46
N VAL A 51 2.43 -5.33 -8.73
CA VAL A 51 1.45 -6.39 -8.51
C VAL A 51 1.38 -6.63 -7.00
N PHE A 52 0.21 -6.37 -6.43
CA PHE A 52 -0.13 -6.92 -5.11
C PHE A 52 -0.50 -8.38 -5.34
N TYR A 53 0.41 -9.29 -5.00
CA TYR A 53 -0.01 -10.65 -4.74
C TYR A 53 -0.85 -10.56 -3.47
N ASP A 54 -2.13 -10.92 -3.59
CA ASP A 54 -2.89 -11.36 -2.43
C ASP A 54 -2.18 -12.66 -2.03
N ASP A 55 -1.10 -12.52 -1.26
CA ASP A 55 -0.49 -13.61 -0.52
C ASP A 55 -1.64 -14.19 0.30
N GLU A 56 -2.29 -15.22 -0.25
CA GLU A 56 -3.00 -16.19 0.56
C GLU A 56 -2.00 -16.60 1.62
N PHE A 57 -2.21 -16.05 2.80
CA PHE A 57 -1.35 -15.97 3.95
C PHE A 57 -0.70 -17.34 4.26
N GLU A 58 0.45 -17.62 3.64
CA GLU A 58 1.38 -18.68 4.05
C GLU A 58 2.68 -18.04 4.58
N GLY A 59 2.55 -16.85 5.17
CA GLY A 59 3.53 -16.29 6.09
C GLY A 59 3.17 -16.76 7.50
N ASP A 60 3.95 -17.70 8.01
CA ASP A 60 4.11 -18.04 9.42
C ASP A 60 4.52 -16.76 10.18
N ASP A 61 3.54 -15.92 10.49
CA ASP A 61 3.69 -14.67 11.23
C ASP A 61 3.51 -15.01 12.72
N ASP A 62 4.51 -15.71 13.29
CA ASP A 62 4.69 -15.82 14.74
C ASP A 62 5.08 -14.42 15.29
N PHE A 63 4.15 -13.48 15.23
CA PHE A 63 4.19 -12.28 16.05
C PHE A 63 3.74 -12.65 17.46
N ASP A 64 4.68 -13.12 18.27
CA ASP A 64 4.57 -13.11 19.73
C ASP A 64 4.43 -11.63 20.18
N TYR A 65 3.18 -11.13 20.19
CA TYR A 65 2.82 -9.98 21.00
C TYR A 65 2.94 -10.42 22.46
N ASP A 66 4.07 -10.08 23.08
CA ASP A 66 4.27 -10.15 24.53
C ASP A 66 3.31 -9.11 25.16
N GLU A 67 2.07 -9.54 25.41
CA GLU A 67 1.02 -8.76 26.01
C GLU A 67 1.22 -8.72 27.53
N ASP A 68 2.12 -7.84 27.95
CA ASP A 68 2.32 -7.44 29.35
C ASP A 68 2.31 -5.91 29.40
N ASP A 69 1.10 -5.33 29.37
CA ASP A 69 0.85 -3.94 29.75
C ASP A 69 -0.39 -3.92 30.65
N ASP A 70 -0.12 -4.29 31.91
CA ASP A 70 -1.04 -4.24 33.05
C ASP A 70 -1.27 -2.76 33.44
N ASP A 71 -2.11 -2.09 32.66
CA ASP A 71 -2.55 -0.71 32.91
C ASP A 71 -3.81 -0.70 33.81
N ASP A 72 -3.60 -0.87 35.10
CA ASP A 72 -4.60 -0.72 36.16
C ASP A 72 -4.98 0.77 36.33
N TYR A 73 -5.84 1.27 35.43
CA TYR A 73 -6.43 2.61 35.54
C TYR A 73 -7.59 2.59 36.55
N ASP A 74 -7.27 2.94 37.79
CA ASP A 74 -8.20 3.26 38.87
C ASP A 74 -8.95 4.58 38.51
N ASP A 75 -10.07 4.45 37.80
CA ASP A 75 -10.95 5.55 37.38
C ASP A 75 -11.86 6.00 38.54
N ASP A 76 -11.28 6.75 39.48
CA ASP A 76 -12.04 7.49 40.52
C ASP A 76 -12.07 8.97 40.12
N ASP A 77 -12.95 9.33 39.18
CA ASP A 77 -13.25 10.74 38.86
C ASP A 77 -14.72 11.05 39.17
N ASP A 78 -14.93 11.40 40.44
CA ASP A 78 -16.14 11.98 41.00
C ASP A 78 -16.25 13.46 40.58
N TYR A 79 -16.91 13.72 39.45
CA TYR A 79 -17.30 15.08 39.03
C TYR A 79 -18.82 15.22 38.95
N ASP A 80 -19.45 15.45 40.11
CA ASP A 80 -20.77 16.08 40.18
C ASP A 80 -20.66 17.54 39.69
N TYR A 81 -20.91 17.73 38.39
CA TYR A 81 -21.03 19.05 37.78
C TYR A 81 -22.40 19.63 38.15
N ASP A 82 -22.42 20.45 39.21
CA ASP A 82 -23.58 21.21 39.67
C ASP A 82 -24.02 22.18 38.55
N ASP A 83 -25.07 21.78 37.83
CA ASP A 83 -25.75 22.50 36.76
C ASP A 83 -26.59 23.63 37.35
N ASP A 84 -26.04 24.84 37.41
CA ASP A 84 -26.83 26.05 37.68
C ASP A 84 -26.21 27.27 36.97
N TYR A 85 -26.40 27.35 35.65
CA TYR A 85 -26.39 28.65 34.96
C TYR A 85 -27.79 28.96 34.42
N ASP A 86 -28.59 29.46 35.35
CA ASP A 86 -29.85 30.16 35.16
C ASP A 86 -29.63 31.36 34.20
N TYR A 87 -29.99 31.18 32.93
CA TYR A 87 -29.98 32.25 31.93
C TYR A 87 -31.29 33.04 32.03
N ASP A 88 -31.45 33.85 33.08
CA ASP A 88 -32.54 34.83 33.17
C ASP A 88 -32.06 36.21 32.68
N LYS A 89 -32.56 36.54 31.47
CA LYS A 89 -33.23 37.80 31.12
C LYS A 89 -32.44 39.07 30.76
#